data_AF-A0A0P4VWE3-F1
#
_entry.id   AF-A0A0P4VWE3-F1
#
_cell.length_a   1.000
_cell.length_b   1.000
_cell.length_c   1.000
_cell.angle_alpha   90.00
_cell.angle_beta   90.00
_cell.angle_gamma   90.00
#
_symmetry.space_group_name_H-M   'P 1'
#
loop_
_entity.id
_entity.type
_entity.pdbx_description
1 polymer ?
#
loop_
_entity_poly.entity_id
_entity_poly.type
_entity_poly.pdbx_seq_one_letter_code
_entity_poly.pdbx_strand_id
1 'polypeptide(L)'
;MSVHYKFKSAVEYDTLPVDGVSISLEDLKEAIIQQKRLGRGQPYDLQITNAETKEVYTNEKTLIPKNSSLIVARVPTDPMQMKKPWDGKESTALLLSIPSNLMNVCKRGSPLQLYLSPVR
;
A
#
# COMPACT_ATOMS: atom_id res chain seq x y z
N MET A 1 22.31 15.90 4.65
CA MET A 1 21.32 16.98 4.49
C MET A 1 19.95 16.37 4.69
N SER A 2 18.98 17.12 5.20
CA SER A 2 17.75 16.52 5.72
C SER A 2 16.53 17.36 5.38
N VAL A 3 15.37 16.74 5.38
CA VAL A 3 14.07 17.43 5.29
C VAL A 3 13.52 17.61 6.69
N HIS A 4 12.95 18.79 6.94
CA HIS A 4 12.30 19.11 8.21
C HIS A 4 10.80 18.98 8.02
N TYR A 5 10.14 18.16 8.83
CA TYR A 5 8.71 17.97 8.74
C TYR A 5 8.07 18.03 10.12
N LYS A 6 6.80 18.42 10.18
CA LYS A 6 6.00 18.28 11.39
C LYS A 6 4.59 17.84 11.06
N PHE A 7 3.94 17.15 11.99
CA PHE A 7 2.51 16.92 11.86
C PHE A 7 1.74 18.21 12.11
N LYS A 8 0.60 18.37 11.43
CA LYS A 8 -0.31 19.51 11.66
C LYS A 8 -0.74 19.64 13.14
N SER A 9 -0.83 18.52 13.85
CA SER A 9 -1.15 18.47 15.28
C SER A 9 0.06 18.69 16.21
N ALA A 10 1.28 18.71 15.67
CA ALA A 10 2.51 18.85 16.43
C ALA A 10 3.09 20.26 16.27
N VAL A 11 3.79 20.72 17.32
CA VAL A 11 4.50 22.00 17.31
C VAL A 11 5.93 21.82 16.80
N GLU A 12 6.58 20.73 17.22
CA GLU A 12 7.99 20.45 16.95
C GLU A 12 8.23 19.82 15.57
N TYR A 13 9.38 20.14 14.97
CA TYR A 13 9.82 19.57 13.71
C TYR A 13 10.71 18.37 13.92
N ASP A 14 10.38 17.30 13.23
CA ASP A 14 11.20 16.12 13.06
C ASP A 14 12.10 16.28 11.83
N THR A 15 13.19 15.51 11.84
CA THR A 15 14.17 15.51 10.76
C THR A 15 14.20 14.15 10.09
N LEU A 16 14.20 14.16 8.76
CA LEU A 16 14.29 12.97 7.93
C LEU A 16 15.57 13.05 7.08
N PRO A 17 16.50 12.09 7.21
CA PRO A 17 17.71 12.08 6.39
C PRO A 17 17.36 11.78 4.92
N VAL A 18 17.90 12.56 4.00
CA VAL A 18 17.66 12.39 2.55
C VAL A 18 18.97 12.08 1.84
N ASP A 19 18.93 11.01 1.04
CA ASP A 19 20.05 10.53 0.23
C ASP A 19 20.08 11.25 -1.12
N GLY A 20 20.43 12.54 -1.14
CA GLY A 20 20.60 13.30 -2.39
C GLY A 20 20.25 14.79 -2.33
N VAL A 21 19.86 15.34 -3.48
CA VAL A 21 19.42 16.75 -3.63
C VAL A 21 17.93 16.90 -3.38
N SER A 22 17.14 15.91 -3.79
CA SER A 22 15.69 15.85 -3.63
C SER A 22 15.25 14.41 -3.36
N ILE A 23 14.07 14.25 -2.77
CA ILE A 23 13.42 12.97 -2.48
C ILE A 23 12.06 12.92 -3.18
N SER A 24 11.64 11.74 -3.61
CA SER A 24 10.28 11.56 -4.14
C SER A 24 9.24 11.71 -3.02
N LEU A 25 8.01 12.11 -3.38
CA LEU A 25 6.93 12.21 -2.39
C LEU A 25 6.59 10.84 -1.80
N GLU A 26 6.62 9.79 -2.62
CA GLU A 26 6.35 8.40 -2.22
C GLU A 26 7.32 7.93 -1.13
N ASP A 27 8.62 8.00 -1.40
CA ASP A 27 9.66 7.58 -0.45
C ASP A 27 9.59 8.38 0.85
N LEU A 28 9.30 9.68 0.74
CA LEU A 28 9.16 10.55 1.91
C LEU A 28 7.98 10.11 2.80
N LYS A 29 6.82 9.79 2.21
CA LYS A 29 5.66 9.29 2.96
C LYS A 29 6.00 7.98 3.67
N GLU A 30 6.63 7.04 2.98
CA GLU A 30 7.01 5.75 3.55
C GLU A 30 7.98 5.91 4.72
N ALA A 31 9.03 6.73 4.54
CA ALA A 31 10.02 6.97 5.57
C ALA A 31 9.41 7.63 6.83
N ILE A 32 8.46 8.57 6.67
CA ILE A 32 7.73 9.16 7.80
C ILE A 32 6.89 8.10 8.53
N ILE A 33 6.19 7.23 7.80
CA ILE A 33 5.38 6.14 8.40
C ILE A 33 6.27 5.21 9.21
N GLN A 34 7.44 4.85 8.69
CA GLN A 34 8.41 3.99 9.36
C GLN A 34 8.99 4.66 10.61
N GLN A 35 9.45 5.92 10.49
CA GLN A 35 10.07 6.66 11.59
C GLN A 35 9.09 6.90 12.75
N LYS A 36 7.84 7.26 12.45
CA LYS A 36 6.81 7.58 13.45
C LYS A 36 5.92 6.40 13.82
N ARG A 37 6.19 5.21 13.26
CA ARG A 37 5.41 3.99 13.48
C ARG A 37 3.91 4.24 13.37
N LEU A 38 3.50 5.01 12.37
CA LEU A 38 2.09 5.27 12.13
C LEU A 38 1.45 3.91 11.80
N GLY A 39 0.49 3.47 12.62
CA GLY A 39 -0.05 2.11 12.52
C GLY A 39 -0.60 1.83 11.12
N ARG A 40 -0.21 0.70 10.51
CA ARG A 40 -0.63 0.32 9.14
C ARG A 40 -2.04 -0.29 9.06
N GLY A 41 -2.78 -0.30 10.17
CA GLY A 41 -4.05 -1.00 10.30
C GLY A 41 -5.28 -0.21 9.83
N GLN A 42 -5.15 1.08 9.52
CA GLN A 42 -6.26 1.91 9.06
C GLN A 42 -5.93 2.54 7.69
N PRO A 43 -6.93 2.68 6.80
CA PRO A 43 -6.72 3.31 5.50
C PRO A 43 -6.63 4.83 5.67
N TYR A 44 -5.40 5.36 5.67
CA TYR A 44 -5.14 6.79 5.60
C TYR A 44 -3.99 7.03 4.62
N ASP A 45 -4.02 8.20 4.00
CA ASP A 45 -2.89 8.76 3.26
C ASP A 45 -2.27 9.91 4.06
N LEU A 46 -1.02 10.22 3.74
CA LEU A 46 -0.34 11.41 4.24
C LEU A 46 -0.38 12.49 3.17
N GLN A 47 -1.01 13.61 3.49
CA GLN A 47 -0.93 14.82 2.69
C GLN A 47 0.27 15.65 3.14
N ILE A 48 1.16 15.96 2.19
CA ILE A 48 2.35 16.78 2.43
C ILE A 48 2.11 18.17 1.84
N THR A 49 2.31 19.19 2.66
CA THR A 49 2.19 20.61 2.26
C THR A 49 3.48 21.34 2.59
N ASN A 50 3.97 22.18 1.70
CA ASN A 50 5.11 23.04 1.98
C ASN A 50 4.72 24.10 3.03
N ALA A 51 5.52 24.27 4.08
CA ALA A 51 5.24 25.22 5.16
C ALA A 51 5.40 26.69 4.71
N GLU A 52 6.28 26.96 3.74
CA GLU A 52 6.61 28.30 3.26
C GLU A 52 5.65 28.73 2.15
N THR A 53 5.55 27.93 1.08
CA THR A 53 4.72 28.27 -0.10
C THR A 53 3.26 27.86 0.06
N LYS A 54 2.94 27.01 1.05
CA LYS A 54 1.60 26.43 1.27
C LYS A 54 1.10 25.58 0.09
N GLU A 55 1.99 25.16 -0.78
CA GLU A 55 1.67 24.28 -1.90
C GLU A 55 1.52 22.83 -1.42
N VAL A 56 0.48 22.16 -1.91
CA VAL A 56 0.18 20.77 -1.59
C VAL A 56 0.76 19.86 -2.67
N TYR A 57 1.55 18.87 -2.26
CA TYR A 57 2.12 17.89 -3.18
C TYR A 57 1.18 16.70 -3.29
N THR A 58 0.47 16.62 -4.42
CA THR A 58 -0.49 15.54 -4.70
C THR A 58 0.14 14.40 -5.52
N ASN A 59 1.12 14.70 -6.37
CA ASN A 59 1.71 13.69 -7.25
C ASN A 59 2.87 12.95 -6.56
N GLU A 60 2.80 11.63 -6.58
CA GLU A 60 3.76 10.71 -5.92
C GLU A 60 5.19 10.84 -6.48
N LYS A 61 5.30 11.17 -7.77
CA LYS A 61 6.56 11.35 -8.49
C LYS A 61 7.14 12.75 -8.36
N THR A 62 6.47 13.67 -7.67
CA THR A 62 7.00 15.01 -7.46
C THR A 62 8.22 14.95 -6.55
N LEU A 63 9.27 15.67 -6.95
CA LEU A 63 10.52 15.74 -6.22
C LEU A 63 10.47 16.89 -5.23
N ILE A 64 10.62 16.56 -3.96
CA ILE A 64 10.72 17.51 -2.85
C ILE A 64 12.20 17.89 -2.67
N PRO A 65 12.57 19.17 -2.74
CA PRO A 65 13.94 19.59 -2.49
C PRO A 65 14.33 19.36 -1.02
N LYS A 66 15.61 19.05 -0.79
CA LYS A 66 16.19 18.96 0.55
C LYS A 66 16.07 20.29 1.31
N ASN A 67 16.09 20.21 2.64
CA ASN A 67 15.97 21.34 3.57
C ASN A 67 14.64 22.11 3.48
N SER A 68 13.63 21.56 2.77
CA SER A 68 12.29 22.11 2.80
C SER A 68 11.63 21.87 4.16
N SER A 69 10.81 22.83 4.58
CA SER A 69 9.95 22.69 5.76
C SER A 69 8.57 22.21 5.34
N LEU A 70 8.14 21.08 5.87
CA LEU A 70 6.90 20.41 5.45
C LEU A 70 5.92 20.25 6.61
N ILE A 71 4.64 20.32 6.27
CA ILE A 71 3.53 20.03 7.16
C ILE A 71 2.86 18.75 6.67
N VAL A 72 2.71 17.79 7.56
CA VAL A 72 2.13 16.48 7.29
C VAL A 72 0.75 16.39 7.96
N ALA A 73 -0.26 16.01 7.20
CA ALA A 73 -1.60 15.74 7.72
C ALA A 73 -2.05 14.33 7.34
N ARG A 74 -2.72 13.63 8.25
CA ARG A 74 -3.42 12.38 7.92
C ARG A 74 -4.74 12.72 7.24
N VAL A 75 -4.96 12.12 6.08
CA VAL A 75 -6.22 12.21 5.35
C VAL A 75 -6.84 10.81 5.36
N PRO A 76 -8.06 10.64 5.87
CA PRO A 76 -8.74 9.35 5.79
C PRO A 76 -8.95 8.99 4.31
N THR A 77 -8.65 7.75 3.95
CA THR A 77 -8.88 7.25 2.60
C THR A 77 -10.03 6.27 2.63
N ASP A 78 -11.01 6.44 1.73
CA ASP A 78 -12.11 5.51 1.62
C ASP A 78 -11.57 4.10 1.30
N PRO A 79 -11.93 3.06 2.08
CA PRO A 79 -11.46 1.70 1.86
C PRO A 79 -11.91 1.13 0.50
N MET A 80 -12.88 1.77 -0.16
CA MET A 80 -13.38 1.39 -1.49
C MET A 80 -12.43 1.79 -2.63
N GLN A 81 -11.56 2.78 -2.43
CA GLN A 81 -10.59 3.27 -3.43
C GLN A 81 -9.28 2.48 -3.46
N MET A 82 -9.05 1.60 -2.47
CA MET A 82 -7.90 0.71 -2.47
C MET A 82 -8.15 -0.38 -3.50
N LYS A 83 -7.67 -0.20 -4.73
CA LYS A 83 -7.63 -1.24 -5.75
C LYS A 83 -6.99 -2.48 -5.13
N LYS A 84 -7.80 -3.48 -4.80
CA LYS A 84 -7.35 -4.78 -4.29
C LYS A 84 -6.37 -5.37 -5.30
N PRO A 85 -5.07 -5.46 -5.04
CA PRO A 85 -4.16 -6.21 -5.89
C PRO A 85 -4.15 -7.64 -5.36
N TRP A 86 -5.23 -8.37 -5.60
CA TRP A 86 -5.14 -9.82 -5.71
C TRP A 86 -5.15 -10.14 -7.21
N ASP A 87 -4.02 -9.91 -7.86
CA ASP A 87 -3.51 -10.88 -8.82
C ASP A 87 -1.98 -10.91 -8.75
N GLY A 88 -1.45 -12.10 -8.61
CA GLY A 88 -0.08 -12.40 -8.21
C GLY A 88 0.96 -11.96 -9.23
N LYS A 89 2.16 -11.73 -8.71
CA LYS A 89 3.38 -11.79 -9.53
C LYS A 89 3.58 -13.26 -9.89
N GLU A 90 3.27 -13.67 -11.11
CA GLU A 90 3.85 -14.89 -11.68
C GLU A 90 4.65 -14.52 -12.93
N SER A 91 5.94 -14.29 -12.69
CA SER A 91 6.99 -14.25 -13.69
C SER A 91 7.26 -15.67 -14.19
N THR A 92 6.48 -16.23 -15.12
CA THR A 92 6.84 -17.46 -15.85
C THR A 92 6.30 -17.48 -17.29
N ALA A 93 6.42 -16.36 -18.02
CA ALA A 93 6.28 -16.38 -19.49
C ALA A 93 7.52 -16.96 -20.22
N LEU A 94 8.32 -17.76 -19.52
CA LEU A 94 9.43 -18.54 -20.07
C LEU A 94 9.34 -19.95 -19.46
N LEU A 95 8.63 -20.86 -20.10
CA LEU A 95 9.09 -22.22 -20.43
C LEU A 95 8.00 -22.97 -21.22
N LEU A 96 8.30 -23.12 -22.51
CA LEU A 96 8.07 -24.31 -23.33
C LEU A 96 6.64 -24.64 -23.80
N SER A 97 6.42 -24.29 -25.07
CA SER A 97 6.08 -25.25 -26.14
C SER A 97 5.97 -26.74 -25.75
N ILE A 98 4.79 -27.34 -25.96
CA ILE A 98 4.50 -28.57 -26.76
C ILE A 98 3.13 -29.17 -26.29
N PRO A 99 2.30 -29.73 -27.20
CA PRO A 99 0.89 -30.05 -26.94
C PRO A 99 0.64 -31.54 -26.59
N SER A 100 -0.60 -31.79 -26.13
CA SER A 100 -1.40 -33.03 -26.21
C SER A 100 -1.31 -34.09 -25.09
N ASN A 101 -2.52 -34.46 -24.65
CA ASN A 101 -2.96 -35.69 -23.96
C ASN A 101 -2.72 -35.82 -22.45
N LEU A 102 -3.81 -35.87 -21.65
CA LEU A 102 -4.42 -37.14 -21.23
C LEU A 102 -5.72 -36.91 -20.42
N MET A 103 -6.84 -37.27 -21.04
CA MET A 103 -8.11 -37.78 -20.49
C MET A 103 -8.71 -37.20 -19.19
N ASN A 104 -9.78 -36.46 -19.43
CA ASN A 104 -10.94 -36.22 -18.59
C ASN A 104 -11.61 -37.50 -18.05
N VAL A 105 -11.60 -37.70 -16.72
CA VAL A 105 -12.66 -38.41 -15.97
C VAL A 105 -12.86 -37.72 -14.61
N CYS A 106 -13.68 -36.66 -14.59
CA CYS A 106 -14.32 -36.17 -13.38
C CYS A 106 -15.64 -36.93 -13.21
N LYS A 107 -15.61 -38.06 -12.47
CA LYS A 107 -16.83 -38.78 -12.10
C LYS A 107 -17.50 -38.05 -10.93
N ARG A 108 -18.61 -37.38 -11.25
CA ARG A 108 -19.67 -36.96 -10.32
C ARG A 108 -20.09 -38.16 -9.46
N GLY A 109 -20.02 -38.00 -8.14
CA GLY A 109 -20.44 -39.00 -7.14
C GLY A 109 -21.22 -38.35 -6.00
N SER A 110 -22.54 -38.32 -6.22
CA SER A 110 -23.73 -38.20 -5.37
C SER A 110 -23.64 -37.97 -3.84
N PRO A 111 -24.57 -37.18 -3.26
CA PRO A 111 -24.83 -37.09 -1.82
C PRO A 111 -25.89 -38.13 -1.40
N LEU A 112 -25.70 -38.81 -0.26
CA LEU A 112 -26.78 -39.57 0.37
C LEU A 112 -26.91 -39.26 1.86
N GLN A 113 -28.03 -38.60 2.14
CA GLN A 113 -28.69 -38.40 3.41
C GLN A 113 -29.01 -39.75 4.06
N LEU A 114 -28.59 -39.97 5.31
CA LEU A 114 -29.15 -41.02 6.15
C LEU A 114 -29.51 -40.42 7.51
N TYR A 115 -30.75 -39.95 7.59
CA TYR A 115 -31.45 -39.79 8.86
C TYR A 115 -32.75 -40.55 8.71
N LEU A 116 -32.90 -41.65 9.44
CA LEU A 116 -34.14 -42.05 10.10
C LEU A 116 -33.82 -43.26 11.01
N SER A 117 -34.07 -43.07 12.30
CA SER A 117 -33.91 -44.05 13.37
C SER A 117 -34.99 -45.16 13.31
N PRO A 118 -34.78 -46.30 13.99
CA PRO A 118 -35.59 -47.51 13.78
C PRO A 118 -36.63 -47.78 14.90
N VAL A 119 -37.48 -48.79 14.62
CA VAL A 119 -38.28 -49.66 15.54
C VAL A 119 -39.69 -49.18 15.96
N ARG A 120 -40.70 -49.85 15.40
CA ARG A 120 -41.60 -50.74 16.17
C ARG A 120 -42.13 -51.88 15.30
#